data_AF-A0AAP0DVL3-F1
#
_entry.id   AF-A0AAP0DVL3-F1
#
_cell.length_a   1.000
_cell.length_b   1.000
_cell.length_c   1.000
_cell.angle_alpha   90.00
_cell.angle_beta   90.00
_cell.angle_gamma   90.00
#
_symmetry.space_group_name_H-M   'P 1'
#
loop_
_entity.id
_entity.type
_entity.pdbx_description
1 polymer ?
#
loop_
_entity_poly.entity_id
_entity_poly.type
_entity_poly.pdbx_seq_one_letter_code
_entity_poly.pdbx_strand_id
1 'polypeptide(L)'
;MDWLAKHKARIMWKEKTVVIKTPNGSNYTRLGDQPATPTRIISMLKAEKCLNTGCQALLVSLVEITKEKRLEDVSVVLKYANIFPEDLPGFPPKRQVEFPIELVPGTAPIGKAPYRLAPSEMQELRSQLQELLDKGLIIPSASPWGVPVLFVKKKDESMRMCINY
;
A
#
# COMPACT_ATOMS: atom_id res chain seq x y z
N MET A 1 -18.47 -9.19 -19.89
CA MET A 1 -19.08 -7.89 -19.52
C MET A 1 -20.32 -8.17 -18.66
N ASP A 2 -20.15 -8.90 -17.55
CA ASP A 2 -21.22 -9.78 -17.04
C ASP A 2 -22.00 -9.15 -15.89
N TRP A 3 -21.42 -8.11 -15.30
CA TRP A 3 -22.00 -7.39 -14.16
C TRP A 3 -23.26 -6.61 -14.54
N LEU A 4 -23.28 -5.94 -15.69
CA LEU A 4 -24.45 -5.18 -16.17
C LEU A 4 -25.62 -6.10 -16.51
N ALA A 5 -25.33 -7.24 -17.14
CA ALA A 5 -26.31 -8.28 -17.42
C ALA A 5 -26.90 -8.87 -16.14
N LYS A 6 -26.03 -9.19 -15.16
CA LYS A 6 -26.44 -9.69 -13.83
C LYS A 6 -27.40 -8.76 -13.10
N HIS A 7 -27.22 -7.44 -13.21
CA HIS A 7 -28.06 -6.45 -12.51
C HIS A 7 -29.13 -5.81 -13.39
N LYS A 8 -29.39 -6.40 -14.57
CA LYS A 8 -30.40 -5.93 -15.54
C LYS A 8 -30.31 -4.43 -15.81
N ALA A 9 -29.09 -3.92 -15.97
CA ALA A 9 -28.84 -2.50 -16.14
C ALA A 9 -29.46 -2.00 -17.45
N ARG A 10 -30.17 -0.87 -17.38
CA ARG A 10 -30.73 -0.15 -18.54
C ARG A 10 -29.95 1.14 -18.73
N ILE A 11 -29.30 1.28 -19.88
CA ILE A 11 -28.55 2.47 -20.25
C ILE A 11 -29.44 3.30 -21.19
N MET A 12 -29.81 4.49 -20.73
CA MET A 12 -30.59 5.46 -21.49
C MET A 12 -29.61 6.55 -21.96
N TRP A 13 -29.05 6.35 -23.15
CA TRP A 13 -27.96 7.16 -23.70
C TRP A 13 -28.35 8.63 -23.91
N LYS A 14 -29.57 8.89 -24.39
CA LYS A 14 -30.08 10.23 -24.66
C LYS A 14 -30.19 11.06 -23.38
N GLU A 15 -30.60 10.42 -22.30
CA GLU A 15 -30.78 11.01 -20.98
C GLU A 15 -29.50 10.95 -20.13
N LYS A 16 -28.42 10.36 -20.66
CA LYS A 16 -27.17 10.05 -19.94
C LYS A 16 -27.42 9.38 -18.59
N THR A 17 -28.37 8.45 -18.52
CA THR A 17 -28.73 7.77 -17.27
C THR A 17 -28.48 6.27 -17.33
N VAL A 18 -28.07 5.70 -16.20
CA VAL A 18 -27.96 4.26 -16.00
C VAL A 18 -28.89 3.86 -14.88
N VAL A 19 -29.86 3.00 -15.17
CA VAL A 19 -30.80 2.44 -14.19
C VAL A 19 -30.39 1.01 -13.88
N ILE A 20 -30.24 0.68 -12.61
CA ILE A 20 -29.81 -0.64 -12.13
C ILE A 20 -30.83 -1.13 -11.11
N LYS A 21 -31.21 -2.41 -11.18
CA LYS A 21 -32.05 -3.01 -10.14
C LYS A 21 -31.20 -3.36 -8.92
N THR A 22 -31.62 -2.86 -7.76
CA THR A 22 -31.03 -3.27 -6.48
C THR A 22 -31.49 -4.67 -6.10
N PRO A 23 -30.78 -5.37 -5.19
CA PRO A 23 -31.20 -6.68 -4.68
C PRO A 23 -32.60 -6.66 -4.03
N ASN A 24 -33.03 -5.51 -3.52
CA ASN A 24 -34.34 -5.31 -2.90
C ASN A 24 -35.46 -5.02 -3.92
N GLY A 25 -35.15 -5.08 -5.23
CA GLY A 25 -36.12 -4.87 -6.31
C GLY A 25 -36.39 -3.40 -6.66
N SER A 26 -35.82 -2.44 -5.93
CA SER A 26 -35.93 -1.01 -6.25
C SER A 26 -35.00 -0.62 -7.40
N ASN A 27 -35.34 0.43 -8.14
CA ASN A 27 -34.49 0.98 -9.19
C ASN A 27 -33.54 2.02 -8.59
N TYR A 28 -32.23 1.87 -8.85
CA TYR A 28 -31.21 2.88 -8.59
C TYR A 28 -30.84 3.55 -9.91
N THR A 29 -30.99 4.88 -9.98
CA THR A 29 -30.68 5.66 -11.18
C THR A 29 -29.45 6.51 -10.93
N ARG A 30 -28.40 6.30 -11.73
CA ARG A 30 -27.22 7.17 -11.77
C ARG A 30 -27.32 8.09 -12.98
N LEU A 31 -27.33 9.39 -12.72
CA LEU A 31 -27.09 10.39 -13.75
C LEU A 31 -25.59 10.42 -14.09
N GLY A 32 -25.28 10.35 -15.38
CA GLY A 32 -23.97 10.67 -15.90
C GLY A 32 -23.65 12.14 -15.73
N ASP A 33 -22.39 12.49 -15.95
CA ASP A 33 -21.88 13.85 -15.79
C ASP A 33 -22.69 14.81 -16.69
N GLN A 34 -23.60 15.56 -16.06
CA GLN A 34 -24.30 16.63 -16.74
C GLN A 34 -23.30 17.79 -16.81
N PRO A 35 -23.15 18.47 -17.97
CA PRO A 35 -22.44 19.73 -17.98
C PRO A 35 -23.15 20.62 -16.96
N ALA A 36 -22.48 20.93 -15.86
CA ALA A 36 -23.00 21.83 -14.85
C ALA A 36 -23.45 23.09 -15.59
N THR A 37 -24.66 23.57 -15.29
CA THR A 37 -25.08 24.90 -15.75
C THR A 37 -23.93 25.85 -15.43
N PRO A 38 -23.40 26.61 -16.41
CA PRO A 38 -22.15 27.33 -16.22
C PRO A 38 -22.32 28.29 -15.04
N THR A 39 -21.62 28.00 -13.96
CA THR A 39 -21.62 28.84 -12.76
C THR A 39 -21.08 30.19 -13.19
N ARG A 40 -21.90 31.24 -13.11
CA ARG A 40 -21.46 32.60 -13.44
C ARG A 40 -20.52 33.09 -12.35
N ILE A 41 -19.23 33.05 -12.63
CA ILE A 41 -18.20 33.67 -11.82
C ILE A 41 -18.30 35.19 -11.99
N ILE A 42 -18.32 35.93 -10.89
CA ILE A 42 -18.34 37.40 -10.87
C ILE A 42 -17.07 37.93 -10.18
N SER A 43 -16.68 39.15 -10.52
CA SER A 43 -15.57 39.82 -9.83
C SER A 43 -15.96 40.23 -8.40
N MET A 44 -14.95 40.45 -7.55
CA MET A 44 -15.16 40.92 -6.17
C MET A 44 -15.92 42.25 -6.13
N LEU A 45 -15.61 43.18 -7.03
CA LEU A 45 -16.31 44.47 -7.15
C LEU A 45 -17.81 44.30 -7.44
N LYS A 46 -18.15 43.31 -8.27
CA LYS A 46 -19.55 43.02 -8.61
C LYS A 46 -20.25 42.29 -7.46
N ALA A 47 -19.54 41.42 -6.74
CA ALA A 47 -20.05 40.79 -5.53
C ALA A 47 -20.34 41.83 -4.43
N GLU A 48 -19.42 42.77 -4.20
CA GLU A 48 -19.58 43.86 -3.23
C GLU A 48 -20.75 44.77 -3.58
N LYS A 49 -20.89 45.13 -4.86
CA LYS A 49 -22.06 45.88 -5.35
C LYS A 49 -23.37 45.11 -5.09
N CYS A 50 -23.40 43.81 -5.36
CA CYS A 50 -24.58 42.97 -5.10
C CYS A 50 -24.93 42.93 -3.61
N LEU A 51 -23.94 42.79 -2.73
CA LEU A 51 -24.13 42.84 -1.28
C LEU A 51 -24.71 44.18 -0.82
N ASN A 52 -24.18 45.29 -1.35
CA ASN A 52 -24.66 46.65 -1.03
C ASN A 52 -26.07 46.94 -1.56
N THR A 53 -26.53 46.21 -2.58
CA THR A 53 -27.92 46.28 -3.08
C THR A 53 -28.90 45.35 -2.35
N GLY A 54 -28.47 44.71 -1.25
CA GLY A 54 -29.32 43.86 -0.42
C GLY A 54 -29.41 42.40 -0.87
N CYS A 55 -28.53 41.94 -1.76
CA CYS A 55 -28.46 40.51 -2.08
C CYS A 55 -27.92 39.72 -0.88
N GLN A 56 -28.51 38.55 -0.62
CA GLN A 56 -28.00 37.61 0.37
C GLN A 56 -26.84 36.80 -0.23
N ALA A 57 -25.76 36.65 0.53
CA ALA A 57 -24.63 35.80 0.18
C ALA A 57 -24.45 34.68 1.19
N LEU A 58 -24.03 33.52 0.68
CA LEU A 58 -23.68 32.34 1.47
C LEU A 58 -22.19 32.06 1.26
N LEU A 59 -21.45 32.01 2.37
CA LEU A 59 -20.07 31.55 2.36
C LEU A 59 -20.06 30.04 2.60
N VAL A 60 -19.58 29.27 1.63
CA VAL A 60 -19.41 27.82 1.77
C VAL A 60 -17.91 27.55 1.91
N SER A 61 -17.51 27.02 3.06
CA SER A 61 -16.16 26.50 3.27
C SER A 61 -16.16 25.01 2.95
N LEU A 62 -15.33 24.60 1.98
CA LEU A 62 -15.08 23.19 1.71
C LEU A 62 -13.83 22.78 2.50
N VAL A 63 -14.01 22.03 3.57
CA VAL A 63 -12.90 21.38 4.27
C VAL A 63 -12.73 20.00 3.68
N GLU A 64 -11.63 19.79 2.96
CA GLU A 64 -11.26 18.46 2.49
C GLU A 64 -10.82 17.62 3.70
N ILE A 65 -11.71 16.76 4.18
CA ILE A 65 -11.38 15.82 5.25
C ILE A 65 -10.63 14.65 4.59
N THR A 66 -9.33 14.81 4.40
CA THR A 66 -8.43 13.69 4.09
C THR A 66 -8.27 12.85 5.35
N LYS A 67 -9.23 11.96 5.62
CA LYS A 67 -8.91 10.80 6.46
C LYS A 67 -7.92 9.97 5.65
N GLU A 68 -6.65 9.98 6.05
CA GLU A 68 -5.71 8.96 5.59
C GLU A 68 -6.38 7.62 5.82
N LYS A 69 -6.61 6.87 4.74
CA LYS A 69 -7.20 5.55 4.83
C LYS A 69 -6.20 4.66 5.53
N ARG A 70 -6.52 4.22 6.74
CA ARG A 70 -5.70 3.27 7.47
C ARG A 70 -5.97 1.87 6.92
N LEU A 71 -5.04 0.95 7.13
CA LEU A 71 -5.23 -0.45 6.74
C LEU A 71 -6.47 -1.04 7.42
N GLU A 72 -6.74 -0.61 8.64
CA GLU A 72 -7.95 -0.98 9.39
C GLU A 72 -9.27 -0.55 8.73
N ASP A 73 -9.25 0.43 7.82
CA ASP A 73 -10.45 0.89 7.12
C ASP A 73 -10.81 -0.02 5.93
N VAL A 74 -9.96 -1.00 5.60
CA VAL A 74 -10.13 -1.92 4.48
C VAL A 74 -10.75 -3.23 4.99
N SER A 75 -12.01 -3.49 4.60
CA SER A 75 -12.77 -4.67 5.06
C SER A 75 -12.09 -6.02 4.82
N VAL A 76 -11.33 -6.16 3.73
CA VAL A 76 -10.57 -7.40 3.45
C VAL A 76 -9.39 -7.58 4.39
N VAL A 77 -8.74 -6.49 4.83
CA VAL A 77 -7.61 -6.55 5.77
C VAL A 77 -8.12 -6.97 7.15
N LEU A 78 -9.21 -6.37 7.63
CA LEU A 78 -9.83 -6.77 8.90
C LEU A 78 -10.27 -8.25 8.90
N LYS A 79 -10.81 -8.73 7.77
CA LYS A 79 -11.23 -10.14 7.64
C LYS A 79 -10.04 -11.11 7.76
N TYR A 80 -8.85 -10.70 7.36
CA TYR A 80 -7.63 -11.52 7.33
C TYR A 80 -6.50 -10.89 8.13
N ALA A 81 -6.81 -10.28 9.29
CA ALA A 81 -5.82 -9.54 10.08
C ALA A 81 -4.59 -10.38 10.45
N ASN A 82 -4.78 -11.68 10.67
CA ASN A 82 -3.70 -12.64 10.95
C ASN A 82 -2.72 -12.85 9.77
N ILE A 83 -3.10 -12.50 8.54
CA ILE A 83 -2.25 -12.55 7.34
C ILE A 83 -1.44 -11.26 7.18
N PHE A 84 -1.87 -10.17 7.81
CA PHE A 84 -1.23 -8.85 7.77
C PHE A 84 -0.73 -8.41 9.16
N PRO A 85 0.09 -9.22 9.86
CA PRO A 85 0.70 -8.75 11.11
C PRO A 85 1.73 -7.65 10.82
N GLU A 86 1.95 -6.76 11.80
CA GLU A 86 2.99 -5.74 11.71
C GLU A 86 4.40 -6.36 11.58
N ASP A 87 4.60 -7.51 12.24
CA ASP A 87 5.84 -8.27 12.23
C ASP A 87 5.58 -9.73 11.82
N LEU A 88 6.56 -10.35 11.15
CA LEU A 88 6.45 -11.75 10.73
C LEU A 88 6.54 -12.69 11.96
N PRO A 89 5.66 -13.71 12.06
CA PRO A 89 5.64 -14.64 13.20
C PRO A 89 6.78 -15.67 13.18
N GLY A 90 7.84 -15.44 12.41
CA GLY A 90 8.96 -16.36 12.19
C GLY A 90 8.82 -17.22 10.94
N PHE A 91 9.42 -18.42 10.97
CA PHE A 91 9.37 -19.34 9.84
C PHE A 91 7.96 -19.90 9.60
N PRO A 92 7.55 -20.09 8.33
CA PRO A 92 6.29 -20.74 8.04
C PRO A 92 6.31 -22.20 8.53
N PRO A 93 5.13 -22.81 8.77
CA PRO A 93 5.03 -24.24 9.05
C PRO A 93 5.70 -25.06 7.97
N LYS A 94 6.25 -26.23 8.35
CA LYS A 94 6.82 -27.18 7.38
C LYS A 94 5.79 -27.49 6.29
N ARG A 95 6.21 -27.37 5.03
CA ARG A 95 5.40 -27.65 3.84
C ARG A 95 5.91 -28.95 3.20
N GLN A 96 5.07 -29.59 2.39
CA GLN A 96 5.46 -30.78 1.62
C GLN A 96 6.50 -30.47 0.54
N VAL A 97 6.54 -29.22 0.07
CA VAL A 97 7.50 -28.75 -0.94
C VAL A 97 8.64 -28.05 -0.22
N GLU A 98 9.84 -28.59 -0.37
CA GLU A 98 11.09 -27.94 0.02
C GLU A 98 11.67 -27.19 -1.19
N PHE A 99 12.43 -26.13 -0.93
CA PHE A 99 13.13 -25.35 -1.95
C PHE A 99 14.64 -25.60 -1.81
N PRO A 100 15.17 -26.71 -2.35
CA PRO A 100 16.61 -26.95 -2.32
C PRO A 100 17.34 -25.94 -3.20
N ILE A 101 18.52 -25.51 -2.75
CA ILE A 101 19.46 -24.75 -3.58
C ILE A 101 20.34 -25.78 -4.30
N GLU A 102 20.01 -26.07 -5.56
CA GLU A 102 20.81 -26.97 -6.39
C GLU A 102 22.11 -26.29 -6.84
N LEU A 103 23.23 -26.96 -6.61
CA LEU A 103 24.54 -26.50 -7.06
C LEU A 103 24.88 -27.11 -8.42
N VAL A 104 25.58 -26.35 -9.26
CA VAL A 104 26.17 -26.89 -10.49
C VAL A 104 27.19 -27.97 -10.11
N PRO A 105 27.20 -29.14 -10.77
CA PRO A 105 28.16 -30.21 -10.47
C PRO A 105 29.60 -29.72 -10.47
N GLY A 106 30.36 -30.09 -9.43
CA GLY A 106 31.76 -29.67 -9.25
C GLY A 106 31.96 -28.30 -8.58
N THR A 107 30.89 -27.60 -8.18
CA THR A 107 31.02 -26.33 -7.44
C THR A 107 31.63 -26.58 -6.06
N ALA A 108 32.77 -25.93 -5.78
CA ALA A 108 33.41 -25.95 -4.47
C ALA A 108 32.88 -24.81 -3.57
N PRO A 109 32.93 -24.96 -2.23
CA PRO A 109 32.54 -23.89 -1.32
C PRO A 109 33.37 -22.62 -1.48
N ILE A 110 32.70 -21.47 -1.31
CA ILE A 110 33.34 -20.15 -1.37
C ILE A 110 33.26 -19.51 0.02
N GLY A 111 34.42 -19.24 0.62
CA GLY A 111 34.55 -18.48 1.87
C GLY A 111 35.22 -17.13 1.63
N LYS A 112 34.44 -16.07 1.46
CA LYS A 112 34.92 -14.69 1.34
C LYS A 112 34.99 -14.03 2.71
N ALA A 113 36.06 -13.27 2.94
CA ALA A 113 36.20 -12.49 4.17
C ALA A 113 35.13 -11.37 4.24
N PRO A 114 34.64 -11.01 5.43
CA PRO A 114 33.76 -9.85 5.62
C PRO A 114 34.43 -8.55 5.16
N TYR A 115 33.63 -7.60 4.67
CA TYR A 115 34.13 -6.24 4.42
C TYR A 115 34.48 -5.53 5.73
N ARG A 116 35.36 -4.53 5.64
CA ARG A 116 35.62 -3.63 6.76
C ARG A 116 34.38 -2.78 7.00
N LEU A 117 33.88 -2.80 8.22
CA LEU A 117 32.71 -2.04 8.65
C LEU A 117 33.14 -0.88 9.56
N ALA A 118 32.49 0.27 9.41
CA ALA A 118 32.61 1.36 10.36
C ALA A 118 32.02 0.97 11.73
N PRO A 119 32.37 1.65 12.83
CA PRO A 119 31.83 1.32 14.15
C PRO A 119 30.29 1.33 14.22
N SER A 120 29.64 2.26 13.51
CA SER A 120 28.17 2.35 13.43
C SER A 120 27.56 1.16 12.68
N GLU A 121 28.16 0.75 11.56
CA GLU A 121 27.73 -0.42 10.80
C GLU A 121 27.94 -1.73 11.58
N MET A 122 29.01 -1.80 12.37
CA MET A 122 29.30 -2.95 13.23
C MET A 122 28.26 -3.08 14.36
N GLN A 123 27.82 -1.96 14.94
CA GLN A 123 26.74 -1.92 15.91
C GLN A 123 25.42 -2.37 15.28
N GLU A 124 25.10 -1.86 14.10
CA GLU A 124 23.90 -2.24 13.34
C GLU A 124 23.91 -3.72 12.99
N LEU A 125 25.06 -4.27 12.57
CA LEU A 125 25.19 -5.69 12.25
C LEU A 125 24.83 -6.56 13.45
N ARG A 126 25.33 -6.21 14.64
CA ARG A 126 25.01 -6.96 15.87
C ARG A 126 23.51 -6.88 16.20
N SER A 127 22.91 -5.69 16.04
CA SER A 127 21.49 -5.49 16.31
C SER A 127 20.61 -6.33 15.38
N GLN A 128 20.83 -6.26 14.06
CA GLN A 128 20.03 -7.01 13.09
C GLN A 128 20.28 -8.52 13.18
N LEU A 129 21.52 -8.97 13.45
CA LEU A 129 21.80 -10.39 13.68
C LEU A 129 21.07 -10.92 14.92
N GLN A 130 21.07 -10.16 16.02
CA GLN A 130 20.36 -10.55 17.23
C GLN A 130 18.86 -10.63 16.99
N GLU A 131 18.27 -9.64 16.31
CA GLU A 131 16.85 -9.66 15.95
C GLU A 131 16.49 -10.90 15.12
N LEU A 132 17.32 -11.25 14.12
CA LEU A 132 17.09 -12.42 13.28
C LEU A 132 17.27 -13.74 14.05
N LEU A 133 18.19 -13.80 15.01
CA LEU A 133 18.38 -14.94 15.91
C LEU A 133 17.18 -15.10 16.85
N ASP A 134 16.70 -14.00 17.44
CA ASP A 134 15.56 -13.98 18.36
C ASP A 134 14.26 -14.37 17.64
N LYS A 135 14.08 -13.93 16.39
CA LYS A 135 13.00 -14.36 15.50
C LYS A 135 13.18 -15.79 14.98
N GLY A 136 14.32 -16.42 15.27
CA GLY A 136 14.65 -17.78 14.82
C GLY A 136 14.79 -17.91 13.32
N LEU A 137 15.03 -16.82 12.58
CA LEU A 137 15.16 -16.78 11.12
C LEU A 137 16.55 -17.20 10.65
N ILE A 138 17.56 -17.10 11.52
CA ILE A 138 18.92 -17.58 11.27
C ILE A 138 19.41 -18.39 12.47
N ILE A 139 20.45 -19.19 12.26
CA ILE A 139 21.16 -19.93 13.30
C ILE A 139 22.67 -19.81 13.10
N PRO A 140 23.48 -19.89 14.16
CA PRO A 140 24.92 -20.04 14.02
C PRO A 140 25.25 -21.29 13.19
N SER A 141 26.21 -21.18 12.28
CA SER A 141 26.66 -22.30 11.45
C SER A 141 28.18 -22.32 11.30
N ALA A 142 28.73 -23.51 11.07
CA ALA A 142 30.14 -23.71 10.72
C ALA A 142 30.24 -24.11 9.23
N SER A 143 29.60 -23.32 8.37
CA SER A 143 29.57 -23.59 6.93
C SER A 143 30.93 -23.31 6.27
N PRO A 144 31.38 -24.13 5.30
CA PRO A 144 32.52 -23.78 4.46
C PRO A 144 32.18 -22.65 3.47
N TRP A 145 30.89 -22.32 3.32
CA TRP A 145 30.40 -21.19 2.54
C TRP A 145 30.27 -19.96 3.43
N GLY A 146 30.83 -18.84 2.97
CA GLY A 146 30.75 -17.55 3.64
C GLY A 146 30.83 -16.43 2.61
N VAL A 147 29.92 -15.46 2.74
CA VAL A 147 29.88 -14.28 1.88
C VAL A 147 29.80 -13.02 2.74
N PRO A 148 30.35 -11.89 2.28
CA PRO A 148 30.34 -10.67 3.06
C PRO A 148 28.94 -10.06 3.12
N VAL A 149 28.74 -9.26 4.16
CA VAL A 149 27.57 -8.42 4.36
C VAL A 149 27.95 -6.97 4.04
N LEU A 150 27.00 -6.22 3.49
CA LEU A 150 27.11 -4.78 3.26
C LEU A 150 25.83 -4.07 3.75
N PHE A 151 25.95 -2.77 4.03
CA PHE A 151 24.82 -1.95 4.44
C PHE A 151 24.38 -0.99 3.33
N VAL A 152 23.07 -0.86 3.17
CA VAL A 152 22.45 0.13 2.28
C VAL A 152 21.58 1.08 3.10
N LYS A 153 21.78 2.39 2.91
CA LYS A 153 20.95 3.42 3.54
C LYS A 153 19.58 3.49 2.85
N LYS A 154 18.52 3.35 3.63
CA LYS A 154 17.13 3.53 3.18
C LYS A 154 16.76 5.01 3.14
N LYS A 155 15.59 5.31 2.57
CA LYS A 155 15.03 6.68 2.49
C LYS A 155 14.78 7.31 3.86
N ASP A 156 14.44 6.49 4.85
CA ASP A 156 14.23 6.89 6.25
C ASP A 156 15.55 7.01 7.04
N GLU A 157 16.69 7.00 6.33
CA GLU A 157 18.04 7.03 6.88
C GLU A 157 18.49 5.78 7.65
N SER A 158 17.61 4.80 7.85
CA SER A 158 17.98 3.53 8.48
C SER A 158 18.90 2.70 7.58
N MET A 159 19.71 1.84 8.19
CA MET A 159 20.58 0.91 7.49
C MET A 159 19.89 -0.44 7.26
N ARG A 160 20.06 -1.04 6.08
CA ARG A 160 19.59 -2.39 5.77
C ARG A 160 20.79 -3.31 5.55
N MET A 161 20.85 -4.39 6.33
CA MET A 161 21.81 -5.46 6.11
C MET A 161 21.49 -6.21 4.80
N CYS A 162 22.47 -6.31 3.90
CA CYS A 162 22.37 -7.03 2.64
C CYS A 162 23.47 -8.09 2.54
N ILE A 163 23.11 -9.32 2.20
CA ILE A 163 24.05 -10.42 1.96
C ILE A 163 24.48 -10.38 0.49
N ASN A 164 25.79 -10.36 0.24
CA ASN A 164 26.35 -10.35 -1.12
C ASN A 164 26.60 -11.78 -1.63
N TYR A 165 25.50 -12.50 -1.92
CA TYR A 165 25.52 -13.87 -2.47
C TYR A 165 26.28 -13.95 -3.80
#